data_AF-A0A7V1GIH3-F1
#
_entry.id   AF-A0A7V1GIH3-F1
#
_cell.length_a   1.000
_cell.length_b   1.000
_cell.length_c   1.000
_cell.angle_alpha   90.00
_cell.angle_beta   90.00
_cell.angle_gamma   90.00
#
_symmetry.space_group_name_H-M   'P 1'
#
loop_
_entity.id
_entity.type
_entity.pdbx_description
1 polymer ?
#
loop_
_entity_poly.entity_id
_entity_poly.type
_entity_poly.pdbx_seq_one_letter_code
_entity_poly.pdbx_strand_id
1 'polypeptide(L)'
;MTKKKVEKILERTKRILGKDLEEAKKRMAEFRKRTTALAKRAKEEVGKAAKISRLRLEIVPLTQKRDRKLKELGKKAYPLVESGKISQKDLKSLSEEIGNLEAKIRGKEKEIKQLRKKVLKK
;
A
#
# COMPACT_ATOMS: atom_id res chain seq x y z
N MET A 1 -4.41 -60.85 47.27
CA MET A 1 -3.29 -60.09 46.66
C MET A 1 -2.28 -59.72 47.74
N THR A 2 -1.00 -60.05 47.58
CA THR A 2 0.05 -59.72 48.56
C THR A 2 0.47 -58.24 48.47
N LYS A 3 0.72 -57.57 49.60
CA LYS A 3 1.16 -56.15 49.69
C LYS A 3 2.27 -55.80 48.69
N LYS A 4 3.24 -56.71 48.50
CA LYS A 4 4.33 -56.58 47.52
C LYS A 4 3.88 -56.39 46.06
N LYS A 5 2.77 -57.00 45.62
CA LYS A 5 2.24 -56.81 44.26
C LYS A 5 1.64 -55.41 44.10
N VAL A 6 1.01 -54.88 45.14
CA VAL A 6 0.41 -53.54 45.14
C VAL A 6 1.49 -52.46 45.13
N GLU A 7 2.55 -52.60 45.94
CA GLU A 7 3.70 -51.70 45.92
C GLU A 7 4.40 -51.65 44.55
N LYS A 8 4.62 -52.80 43.93
CA LYS A 8 5.27 -52.87 42.61
C LYS A 8 4.44 -52.21 41.49
N ILE A 9 3.12 -52.28 41.59
CA ILE A 9 2.21 -51.57 40.68
C ILE A 9 2.30 -50.06 40.94
N LEU A 10 2.19 -49.61 42.19
CA LEU A 10 2.29 -48.20 42.56
C LEU A 10 3.61 -47.56 42.11
N GLU A 11 4.73 -48.28 42.25
CA GLU A 11 6.04 -47.80 41.85
C GLU A 11 6.18 -47.67 40.32
N ARG A 12 5.60 -48.61 39.56
CA ARG A 12 5.51 -48.52 38.09
C ARG A 12 4.65 -47.35 37.66
N THR A 13 3.48 -47.16 38.28
CA THR A 13 2.58 -46.06 37.93
C THR A 13 3.21 -44.70 38.21
N LYS A 14 3.92 -44.53 39.33
CA LYS A 14 4.69 -43.32 39.63
C LYS A 14 5.79 -43.05 38.59
N ARG A 15 6.49 -44.09 38.14
CA ARG A 15 7.52 -43.96 37.08
C ARG A 15 6.94 -43.55 35.73
N ILE A 16 5.78 -44.09 35.37
CA ILE A 16 5.09 -43.72 34.11
C ILE A 16 4.58 -42.28 34.19
N LEU A 17 3.87 -41.93 35.26
CA LEU A 17 3.40 -40.56 35.51
C LEU A 17 4.53 -39.54 35.51
N GLY A 18 5.70 -39.87 36.09
CA GLY A 18 6.88 -39.01 36.06
C GLY A 18 7.46 -38.79 34.67
N LYS A 19 7.44 -39.82 33.81
CA LYS A 19 7.90 -39.72 32.41
C LYS A 19 6.93 -38.89 31.58
N ASP A 20 5.62 -39.09 31.75
CA ASP A 20 4.59 -38.33 31.04
C ASP A 20 4.61 -36.85 31.43
N LEU A 21 4.85 -36.56 32.71
CA LEU A 21 5.07 -35.18 33.20
C LEU A 21 6.30 -34.52 32.58
N GLU A 22 7.42 -35.25 32.43
CA GLU A 22 8.62 -34.71 31.79
C GLU A 22 8.44 -34.48 30.29
N GLU A 23 7.75 -35.38 29.59
CA GLU A 23 7.38 -35.16 28.18
C GLU A 23 6.44 -33.97 28.02
N ALA A 24 5.43 -33.82 28.89
CA ALA A 24 4.52 -32.69 28.88
C ALA A 24 5.28 -31.37 29.10
N LYS A 25 6.22 -31.32 30.05
CA LYS A 25 7.08 -30.14 30.26
C LYS A 25 7.93 -29.80 29.05
N LYS A 26 8.53 -30.80 28.40
CA LYS A 26 9.33 -30.60 27.17
C LYS A 26 8.47 -30.04 26.03
N ARG A 27 7.29 -30.63 25.79
CA ARG A 27 6.33 -30.15 24.78
C ARG A 27 5.88 -28.72 25.06
N MET A 28 5.60 -28.39 26.32
CA MET A 28 5.23 -27.03 26.73
C MET A 28 6.38 -26.04 26.54
N ALA A 29 7.62 -26.43 26.84
CA ALA A 29 8.79 -25.60 26.60
C ALA A 29 9.03 -25.34 25.11
N GLU A 30 8.87 -26.35 24.25
CA GLU A 30 8.93 -26.20 22.80
C GLU A 30 7.80 -25.34 22.26
N PHE A 31 6.58 -25.55 22.73
CA PHE A 31 5.42 -24.75 22.36
C PHE A 31 5.64 -23.27 22.71
N ARG A 32 6.13 -22.98 23.93
CA ARG A 32 6.48 -21.62 24.37
C ARG A 32 7.56 -20.99 23.50
N LYS A 33 8.59 -21.75 23.11
CA LYS A 33 9.63 -21.25 22.20
C LYS A 33 9.05 -20.91 20.83
N ARG A 34 8.17 -21.75 20.29
CA ARG A 34 7.52 -21.52 18.99
C ARG A 34 6.59 -20.30 19.02
N THR A 35 5.75 -20.18 20.04
CA THR A 35 4.82 -19.04 20.16
C THR A 35 5.53 -17.72 20.38
N THR A 36 6.60 -17.70 21.20
CA THR A 36 7.41 -16.49 21.40
C THR A 36 8.16 -16.07 20.13
N ALA A 37 8.71 -17.03 19.38
CA ALA A 37 9.34 -16.75 18.09
C ALA A 37 8.34 -16.19 17.07
N LEU A 38 7.14 -16.76 17.01
CA LEU A 38 6.07 -16.30 16.12
C LEU A 38 5.59 -14.89 16.50
N ALA A 39 5.39 -14.62 17.79
CA ALA A 39 5.05 -13.28 18.28
C ALA A 39 6.11 -12.23 17.93
N LYS A 40 7.40 -12.60 18.04
CA LYS A 40 8.52 -11.71 17.66
C LYS A 40 8.49 -11.39 16.16
N ARG A 41 8.33 -12.41 15.31
CA ARG A 41 8.20 -12.23 13.85
C ARG A 41 7.00 -11.36 13.48
N ALA A 42 5.84 -11.62 14.06
CA ALA A 42 4.64 -10.83 13.82
C ALA A 42 4.85 -9.35 14.20
N LYS A 43 5.50 -9.08 15.35
CA LYS A 43 5.83 -7.71 15.76
C LYS A 43 6.76 -7.01 14.76
N GLU A 44 7.78 -7.71 14.26
CA GLU A 44 8.71 -7.17 13.25
C GLU A 44 7.98 -6.88 11.93
N GLU A 45 7.12 -7.77 11.47
CA GLU A 45 6.34 -7.60 10.24
C GLU A 45 5.35 -6.44 10.34
N VAL A 46 4.62 -6.33 11.46
CA VAL A 46 3.73 -5.20 11.73
C VAL A 46 4.51 -3.89 11.75
N GLY A 47 5.69 -3.86 12.38
CA GLY A 47 6.56 -2.68 12.38
C GLY A 47 7.02 -2.28 10.98
N LYS A 48 7.41 -3.25 10.14
CA LYS A 48 7.76 -3.01 8.73
C LYS A 48 6.56 -2.47 7.95
N ALA A 49 5.38 -3.09 8.11
CA ALA A 49 4.16 -2.66 7.44
C ALA A 49 3.76 -1.23 7.85
N ALA A 50 3.84 -0.89 9.13
CA ALA A 50 3.59 0.46 9.63
C ALA A 50 4.55 1.49 9.03
N LYS A 51 5.85 1.15 8.94
CA LYS A 51 6.85 2.01 8.30
C LYS A 51 6.56 2.21 6.81
N ILE A 52 6.20 1.15 6.10
CA ILE A 52 5.82 1.22 4.67
C ILE A 52 4.59 2.11 4.50
N SER A 53 3.55 1.92 5.32
CA SER A 53 2.34 2.73 5.26
C SER A 53 2.62 4.21 5.51
N ARG A 54 3.46 4.53 6.50
CA ARG A 54 3.91 5.89 6.77
C ARG A 54 4.65 6.50 5.57
N LEU A 55 5.61 5.78 5.00
CA LEU A 55 6.34 6.23 3.81
C LEU A 55 5.40 6.47 2.62
N ARG A 56 4.40 5.61 2.41
CA ARG A 56 3.40 5.81 1.36
C ARG A 56 2.59 7.09 1.59
N LEU A 57 2.15 7.34 2.82
CA LEU A 57 1.43 8.57 3.18
C LEU A 57 2.29 9.83 2.99
N GLU A 58 3.61 9.74 3.18
CA GLU A 58 4.55 10.83 2.91
C GLU A 58 4.79 11.03 1.39
N ILE A 59 4.85 9.95 0.60
CA ILE A 59 5.08 10.00 -0.86
C ILE A 59 3.91 10.62 -1.63
N VAL A 60 2.66 10.33 -1.24
CA VAL A 60 1.47 10.82 -1.97
C VAL A 60 1.43 12.35 -2.11
N PRO A 61 1.53 13.15 -1.03
CA PRO A 61 1.50 14.61 -1.15
C PRO A 61 2.72 15.17 -1.89
N LEU A 62 3.89 14.52 -1.78
CA LEU A 62 5.09 14.90 -2.54
C LEU A 62 4.88 14.71 -4.04
N THR A 63 4.31 13.56 -4.43
CA THR A 63 3.95 13.27 -5.83
C THR A 63 2.94 14.28 -6.35
N GLN A 64 1.88 14.55 -5.60
CA GLN A 64 0.88 15.56 -5.97
C GLN A 64 1.50 16.97 -6.12
N LYS A 65 2.41 17.35 -5.22
CA LYS A 65 3.12 18.63 -5.30
C LYS A 65 4.01 18.72 -6.53
N ARG A 66 4.76 17.65 -6.84
CA ARG A 66 5.56 17.55 -8.07
C ARG A 66 4.68 17.71 -9.31
N ASP A 67 3.58 16.98 -9.40
CA ASP A 67 2.70 17.00 -10.57
C ASP A 67 2.03 18.38 -10.76
N ARG A 68 1.63 19.03 -9.66
CA ARG A 68 1.18 20.44 -9.70
C ARG A 68 2.27 21.37 -10.22
N LYS A 69 3.51 21.21 -9.77
CA LYS A 69 4.64 22.03 -10.25
C LYS A 69 4.99 21.78 -11.71
N LEU A 70 4.92 20.54 -12.17
CA LEU A 70 5.07 20.20 -13.60
C LEU A 70 3.94 20.83 -14.44
N LYS A 71 2.70 20.81 -13.94
CA LYS A 71 1.57 21.47 -14.60
C LYS A 71 1.74 22.99 -14.66
N GLU A 72 2.18 23.62 -13.57
CA GLU A 72 2.52 25.05 -13.54
C GLU A 72 3.65 25.39 -14.52
N LEU A 73 4.70 24.56 -14.55
CA LEU A 73 5.82 24.70 -15.49
C LEU A 73 5.33 24.63 -16.93
N GLY A 74 4.55 23.59 -17.28
CA GLY A 74 3.99 23.43 -18.62
C GLY A 74 3.12 24.61 -19.04
N LYS A 75 2.25 25.12 -18.14
CA LYS A 75 1.45 26.32 -18.39
C LYS A 75 2.28 27.57 -18.66
N LYS A 76 3.42 27.73 -17.99
CA LYS A 76 4.35 28.85 -18.22
C LYS A 76 5.21 28.67 -19.45
N ALA A 77 5.59 27.43 -19.75
CA ALA A 77 6.42 27.09 -20.91
C ALA A 77 5.64 27.15 -22.22
N TYR A 78 4.36 26.75 -22.21
CA TYR A 78 3.48 26.75 -23.40
C TYR A 78 3.51 28.08 -24.19
N PRO A 79 3.22 29.26 -23.60
CA PRO A 79 3.27 30.52 -24.34
C PRO A 79 4.68 30.90 -24.80
N LEU A 80 5.73 30.41 -24.13
CA LEU A 80 7.12 30.64 -24.54
C LEU A 80 7.49 29.78 -25.76
N VAL A 81 6.96 28.56 -25.85
CA VAL A 81 7.10 27.69 -27.03
C VAL A 81 6.26 28.24 -28.19
N GLU A 82 5.02 28.63 -27.92
CA GLU A 82 4.10 29.23 -28.90
C GLU A 82 4.67 30.52 -29.50
N SER A 83 5.24 31.39 -28.66
CA SER A 83 5.93 32.62 -29.11
C SER A 83 7.33 32.40 -29.70
N GLY A 84 7.77 31.14 -29.83
CA GLY A 84 9.07 30.78 -30.41
C GLY A 84 10.29 31.15 -29.56
N LYS A 85 10.10 31.60 -28.30
CA LYS A 85 11.18 31.92 -27.36
C LYS A 85 11.91 30.69 -26.84
N ILE A 86 11.26 29.53 -26.86
CA ILE A 86 11.86 28.22 -26.58
C ILE A 86 11.68 27.36 -27.83
N SER A 87 12.78 26.87 -28.40
CA SER A 87 12.77 26.04 -29.60
C SER A 87 13.43 24.69 -29.33
N GLN A 88 12.58 23.67 -29.14
CA GLN A 88 12.94 22.27 -29.28
C GLN A 88 11.83 21.60 -30.10
N LYS A 89 12.24 20.73 -31.04
CA LYS A 89 11.32 20.07 -31.98
C LYS A 89 10.17 19.35 -31.28
N ASP A 90 10.47 18.67 -30.17
CA ASP A 90 9.49 17.87 -29.41
C ASP A 90 8.52 18.74 -28.58
N LEU A 91 8.96 19.92 -28.13
CA LEU A 91 8.08 20.85 -27.41
C LEU A 91 7.11 21.54 -28.37
N LYS A 92 7.55 21.79 -29.61
CA LYS A 92 6.72 22.42 -30.64
C LYS A 92 5.55 21.53 -31.07
N SER A 93 5.79 20.24 -31.31
CA SER A 93 4.71 19.29 -31.64
C SER A 93 3.68 19.18 -30.52
N LEU A 94 4.13 19.08 -29.26
CA LEU A 94 3.24 19.08 -28.09
C LEU A 94 2.41 20.37 -28.00
N SER A 95 3.00 21.53 -28.30
CA SER A 95 2.30 22.81 -28.31
C SER A 95 1.22 22.89 -29.40
N GLU A 96 1.51 22.40 -30.60
CA GLU A 96 0.55 22.33 -31.71
C GLU A 96 -0.61 21.38 -31.39
N GLU A 97 -0.34 20.22 -30.80
CA GLU A 97 -1.37 19.28 -30.33
C GLU A 97 -2.28 19.89 -29.26
N ILE A 98 -1.70 20.58 -28.27
CA ILE A 98 -2.46 21.30 -27.24
C ILE A 98 -3.36 22.36 -27.90
N GLY A 99 -2.85 23.15 -28.84
CA GLY A 99 -3.65 24.14 -29.57
C GLY A 99 -4.83 23.53 -30.32
N ASN A 100 -4.62 22.38 -30.97
CA ASN A 100 -5.67 21.62 -31.65
C ASN A 100 -6.74 21.09 -30.68
N LEU A 101 -6.33 20.60 -29.50
CA LEU A 101 -7.26 20.14 -28.45
C LEU A 101 -8.08 21.30 -27.90
N GLU A 102 -7.46 22.45 -27.62
CA GLU A 102 -8.18 23.63 -27.16
C GLU A 102 -9.19 24.14 -28.20
N ALA A 103 -8.83 24.12 -29.50
CA ALA A 103 -9.76 24.48 -30.56
C ALA A 103 -11.00 23.54 -30.58
N LYS A 104 -10.79 22.23 -30.42
CA LYS A 104 -11.87 21.24 -30.32
C LYS A 104 -12.74 21.46 -29.08
N ILE A 105 -12.15 21.74 -27.92
CA ILE A 105 -12.88 22.05 -26.67
C ILE A 105 -13.75 23.29 -26.87
N ARG A 106 -13.18 24.38 -27.39
CA ARG A 106 -13.94 25.62 -27.68
C ARG A 106 -15.08 25.37 -28.65
N GLY A 107 -14.90 24.50 -29.64
CA GLY A 107 -15.96 24.07 -30.56
C GLY A 107 -17.12 23.39 -29.83
N LYS A 108 -16.82 22.38 -29.01
CA LYS A 108 -17.83 21.64 -28.22
C LYS A 108 -18.54 22.54 -27.20
N GLU A 109 -17.82 23.45 -26.54
CA GLU A 109 -18.43 24.42 -25.63
C GLU A 109 -19.42 25.35 -26.33
N LYS A 110 -19.10 25.80 -27.55
CA LYS A 110 -20.02 26.60 -28.38
C LYS A 110 -21.28 25.82 -28.75
N GLU A 111 -21.15 24.55 -29.16
CA GLU A 111 -22.30 23.68 -29.44
C GLU A 111 -23.19 23.50 -28.20
N ILE A 112 -22.60 23.21 -27.03
CA ILE A 112 -23.33 23.10 -25.75
C ILE A 112 -24.08 24.40 -25.46
N LYS A 113 -23.44 25.56 -25.65
CA LYS A 113 -24.07 26.87 -25.44
C LYS A 113 -25.25 27.09 -26.39
N GLN A 114 -25.13 26.68 -27.65
CA GLN A 114 -26.23 26.76 -28.63
C GLN A 114 -27.38 25.82 -28.29
N LEU A 115 -27.09 24.58 -27.88
CA LEU A 115 -28.10 23.62 -27.45
C LEU A 115 -28.86 24.10 -26.22
N ARG A 116 -28.16 24.61 -25.20
CA ARG A 116 -28.80 25.20 -24.00
C ARG A 116 -29.74 26.35 -24.35
N LYS A 117 -29.37 27.22 -25.30
CA LYS A 117 -30.24 28.31 -25.78
C LYS A 117 -31.48 27.81 -26.53
N LYS A 118 -31.41 26.67 -27.20
CA LYS A 118 -32.58 26.06 -27.88
C LYS A 118 -33.54 25.39 -26.90
N VAL A 119 -33.03 24.84 -25.79
CA VAL A 119 -33.86 24.19 -24.75
C VAL A 119 -34.62 25.20 -23.89
N LEU A 120 -34.02 26.35 -23.58
CA LEU A 120 -34.62 27.42 -22.76
C LEU A 120 -35.59 28.35 -23.52
N LYS A 121 -35.88 28.05 -24.81
CA LYS A 121 -36.84 28.79 -25.65
C LYS A 121 -38.13 28.00 -25.93
N LYS A 122 -38.32 26.85 -25.27
CA LYS A 122 -39.61 26.17 -25.15
C LYS A 122 -40.23 26.53 -23.81
#